data_AF-A0AAV2L8X8-F1
#
_entry.id   AF-A0AAV2L8X8-F1
#
_cell.length_a   1.000
_cell.length_b   1.000
_cell.length_c   1.000
_cell.angle_alpha   90.00
_cell.angle_beta   90.00
_cell.angle_gamma   90.00
#
_symmetry.space_group_name_H-M   'P 1'
#
loop_
_entity.id
_entity.type
_entity.pdbx_description
1 polymer ?
#
loop_
_entity_poly.entity_id
_entity_poly.type
_entity_poly.pdbx_seq_one_letter_code
_entity_poly.pdbx_strand_id
1 'polypeptide(L)'
;MLLLLLCFTALVSTSFSALFRNNAPVIGLMAQDVLRPKNNERSYIAASYVKTLESAGARVVPIMIDQTEEEYKTIFHAINGFFLPGGSAYIFDSGYERAAKIFYNLAIEANNKGDYFPVWGTCLGFEQLAVLTAQSNVLVQTNTTNVSLPLNFTHGKIFVP
;
A
#
# COMPACT_ATOMS: atom_id res chain seq x y z
N MET A 1 23.88 -18.52 -48.70
CA MET A 1 23.94 -17.40 -47.72
C MET A 1 22.57 -16.88 -47.28
N LEU A 2 21.48 -17.16 -48.01
CA LEU A 2 20.11 -16.74 -47.64
C LEU A 2 19.35 -17.76 -46.75
N LEU A 3 19.77 -19.03 -46.75
CA LEU A 3 19.18 -20.11 -45.93
C LEU A 3 19.64 -20.10 -44.46
N LEU A 4 20.69 -19.35 -44.12
CA LEU A 4 21.19 -19.23 -42.74
C LEU A 4 20.47 -18.14 -41.93
N LEU A 5 19.77 -17.20 -42.60
CA LEU A 5 18.99 -16.16 -41.92
C LEU A 5 17.62 -16.66 -41.42
N LEU A 6 17.08 -17.75 -41.99
CA LEU A 6 15.77 -18.29 -41.60
C LEU A 6 15.82 -19.15 -40.33
N CYS A 7 17.01 -19.61 -39.91
CA CYS A 7 17.17 -20.37 -38.66
C CYS A 7 17.36 -19.47 -37.43
N PHE A 8 17.76 -18.21 -37.60
CA PHE A 8 18.03 -17.32 -36.46
C PHE A 8 16.76 -16.67 -35.89
N THR A 9 15.67 -16.62 -36.67
CA THR A 9 14.38 -16.07 -36.21
C THR A 9 13.53 -17.09 -35.43
N ALA A 10 13.87 -18.37 -35.46
CA ALA A 10 13.14 -19.42 -34.74
C ALA A 10 13.58 -19.60 -33.26
N LEU A 11 14.63 -18.88 -32.82
CA LEU A 11 15.17 -18.98 -31.45
C LEU A 11 14.77 -17.83 -30.53
N VAL A 12 14.00 -16.85 -31.01
CA VAL A 12 13.35 -15.89 -30.12
C VAL A 12 12.05 -16.51 -29.65
N SER A 13 12.17 -17.56 -28.84
CA SER A 13 11.08 -17.95 -27.94
C SER A 13 10.88 -16.77 -27.00
N THR A 14 9.99 -15.85 -27.36
CA THR A 14 9.43 -14.88 -26.42
C THR A 14 8.78 -15.70 -25.33
N SER A 15 9.50 -15.92 -24.23
CA SER A 15 8.94 -16.44 -22.99
C SER A 15 7.89 -15.43 -22.55
N PHE A 16 6.66 -15.62 -23.02
CA PHE A 16 5.51 -14.93 -22.48
C PHE A 16 5.32 -15.53 -21.09
N SER A 17 5.97 -14.91 -20.09
CA SER A 17 5.67 -15.17 -18.69
C SER A 17 4.19 -14.83 -18.52
N ALA A 18 3.33 -15.84 -18.59
CA ALA A 18 1.93 -15.66 -18.22
C ALA A 18 1.93 -15.09 -16.81
N LEU A 19 1.45 -13.86 -16.66
CA LEU A 19 1.36 -13.20 -15.36
C LEU A 19 0.55 -14.11 -14.44
N PHE A 20 1.21 -14.72 -13.47
CA PHE A 20 0.54 -15.65 -12.55
C PHE A 20 -0.38 -14.84 -11.65
N ARG A 21 -1.69 -14.94 -11.91
CA ARG A 21 -2.70 -14.19 -11.16
C ARG A 21 -2.94 -14.86 -9.80
N ASN A 22 -2.68 -14.13 -8.73
CA ASN A 22 -3.09 -14.54 -7.38
C ASN A 22 -4.57 -14.24 -7.16
N ASN A 23 -5.41 -15.29 -7.10
CA ASN A 23 -6.86 -15.16 -6.87
C ASN A 23 -7.26 -15.17 -5.37
N ALA A 24 -6.30 -15.24 -4.45
CA ALA A 24 -6.56 -15.23 -3.02
C ALA A 24 -5.61 -14.25 -2.31
N PRO A 25 -5.64 -12.95 -2.66
CA PRO A 25 -4.70 -11.97 -2.13
C PRO A 25 -4.86 -11.81 -0.61
N VAL A 26 -3.73 -11.63 0.07
CA VAL A 26 -3.65 -11.23 1.48
C VAL A 26 -3.16 -9.80 1.54
N ILE A 27 -3.95 -8.91 2.14
CA ILE A 27 -3.62 -7.49 2.28
C ILE A 27 -3.25 -7.20 3.73
N GLY A 28 -2.07 -6.61 3.93
CA GLY A 28 -1.66 -6.09 5.23
C GLY A 28 -2.42 -4.80 5.54
N LEU A 29 -3.17 -4.79 6.63
CA LEU A 29 -3.92 -3.62 7.10
C LEU A 29 -3.25 -3.04 8.34
N MET A 30 -2.75 -1.80 8.24
CA MET A 30 -2.00 -1.15 9.31
C MET A 30 -2.87 -0.77 10.51
N ALA A 31 -2.43 -1.16 11.70
CA ALA A 31 -2.93 -0.62 12.96
C ALA A 31 -2.38 0.80 13.19
N GLN A 32 -3.04 1.57 14.04
CA GLN A 32 -2.61 2.92 14.39
C GLN A 32 -2.58 3.14 15.90
N ASP A 33 -1.77 4.08 16.35
CA ASP A 33 -1.62 4.49 17.74
C ASP A 33 -2.97 4.91 18.35
N VAL A 34 -3.22 4.51 19.60
CA VAL A 34 -4.32 5.08 20.40
C VAL A 34 -3.82 6.38 21.03
N LEU A 35 -4.39 7.53 20.65
CA LEU A 35 -3.95 8.86 21.15
C LEU A 35 -4.01 9.02 22.67
N ARG A 36 -4.98 8.34 23.31
CA ARG A 36 -5.20 8.38 24.77
C ARG A 36 -5.43 6.95 25.26
N PRO A 37 -4.36 6.14 25.36
CA PRO A 37 -4.49 4.74 25.70
C PRO A 37 -5.04 4.61 27.11
N LYS A 38 -6.08 3.77 27.27
CA LYS A 38 -6.55 3.30 28.57
C LYS A 38 -6.19 1.83 28.67
N ASN A 39 -5.60 1.41 29.78
CA ASN A 39 -5.02 0.06 29.90
C ASN A 39 -3.93 -0.19 28.83
N ASN A 40 -3.57 -1.45 28.58
CA ASN A 40 -2.54 -1.84 27.60
C ASN A 40 -3.01 -1.75 26.13
N GLU A 41 -4.00 -0.91 25.82
CA GLU A 41 -4.52 -0.69 24.47
C GLU A 41 -3.61 0.27 23.69
N ARG A 42 -2.57 -0.28 23.05
CA ARG A 42 -1.55 0.53 22.36
C ARG A 42 -1.94 0.92 20.93
N SER A 43 -2.71 0.07 20.25
CA SER A 43 -3.10 0.29 18.85
C SER A 43 -4.44 -0.36 18.52
N TYR A 44 -5.04 0.08 17.41
CA TYR A 44 -6.32 -0.44 16.93
C TYR A 44 -6.42 -0.43 15.40
N ILE A 45 -7.39 -1.20 14.88
CA ILE A 45 -7.84 -1.20 13.49
C ILE A 45 -9.35 -1.04 13.50
N ALA A 46 -9.89 -0.09 12.74
CA ALA A 46 -11.34 0.02 12.57
C ALA A 46 -11.86 -1.12 11.69
N ALA A 47 -12.85 -1.87 12.18
CA ALA A 47 -13.40 -3.05 11.51
C ALA A 47 -14.02 -2.75 10.12
N SER A 48 -14.38 -1.50 9.85
CA SER A 48 -14.86 -1.07 8.53
C SER A 48 -13.82 -1.32 7.43
N TYR A 49 -12.52 -1.09 7.69
CA TYR A 49 -11.47 -1.34 6.70
C TYR A 49 -11.30 -2.83 6.40
N VAL A 50 -11.41 -3.70 7.42
CA VAL A 50 -11.39 -5.15 7.25
C VAL A 50 -12.53 -5.58 6.31
N LYS A 51 -13.76 -5.13 6.61
CA LYS A 51 -14.94 -5.45 5.81
C LYS A 51 -14.84 -4.94 4.38
N THR A 52 -14.27 -3.75 4.16
CA THR A 52 -14.03 -3.22 2.82
C THR A 52 -13.13 -4.14 2.00
N LEU A 53 -11.99 -4.56 2.57
CA LEU A 53 -11.05 -5.45 1.89
C LEU A 53 -11.64 -6.84 1.64
N GLU A 54 -12.32 -7.42 2.63
CA GLU A 54 -12.99 -8.72 2.49
C GLU A 54 -14.10 -8.70 1.44
N SER A 55 -14.87 -7.60 1.36
CA SER A 55 -15.92 -7.44 0.34
C SER A 55 -15.36 -7.41 -1.09
N ALA A 56 -14.09 -7.03 -1.25
CA ALA A 56 -13.37 -7.07 -2.53
C ALA A 56 -12.70 -8.43 -2.80
N GLY A 57 -12.89 -9.43 -1.92
CA GLY A 57 -12.35 -10.79 -2.08
C GLY A 57 -10.94 -11.00 -1.52
N ALA A 58 -10.40 -10.05 -0.74
CA ALA A 58 -9.11 -10.20 -0.09
C ALA A 58 -9.22 -10.79 1.33
N ARG A 59 -8.18 -11.48 1.77
CA ARG A 59 -7.97 -11.78 3.19
C ARG A 59 -7.15 -10.67 3.83
N VAL A 60 -7.35 -10.42 5.12
CA VAL A 60 -6.67 -9.33 5.84
C VAL A 60 -5.72 -9.87 6.89
N VAL A 61 -4.50 -9.33 6.94
CA VAL A 61 -3.55 -9.54 8.04
C VAL A 61 -3.35 -8.21 8.76
N PRO A 62 -3.53 -8.14 10.09
CA PRO A 62 -3.24 -6.92 10.84
C PRO A 62 -1.74 -6.69 10.90
N ILE A 63 -1.30 -5.47 10.57
CA ILE A 63 0.08 -5.02 10.73
C ILE A 63 0.15 -4.16 11.99
N MET A 64 0.66 -4.73 13.06
CA MET A 64 0.81 -4.03 14.35
C MET A 64 1.90 -2.96 14.24
N ILE A 65 1.74 -1.85 14.97
CA ILE A 65 2.79 -0.84 15.11
C ILE A 65 3.86 -1.32 16.10
N ASP A 66 4.98 -0.60 16.15
CA ASP A 66 6.10 -0.83 17.08
C ASP A 66 6.71 -2.23 17.03
N GLN A 67 6.63 -2.91 15.88
CA GLN A 67 7.39 -4.12 15.60
C GLN A 67 8.79 -3.79 15.07
N THR A 68 9.66 -4.78 15.04
CA THR A 68 11.00 -4.64 14.47
C THR A 68 10.95 -4.52 12.94
N GLU A 69 11.98 -3.91 12.35
CA GLU A 69 12.10 -3.82 10.89
C GLU A 69 12.11 -5.21 10.22
N GLU A 70 12.70 -6.19 10.91
CA GLU A 70 12.84 -7.56 10.39
C GLU A 70 11.52 -8.31 10.41
N GLU A 71 10.67 -8.07 11.41
CA GLU A 71 9.29 -8.54 11.42
C GLU A 71 8.50 -7.91 10.27
N TYR A 72 8.65 -6.59 10.03
CA TYR A 72 7.98 -5.94 8.91
C TYR A 72 8.42 -6.47 7.54
N LYS A 73 9.71 -6.71 7.33
CA LYS A 73 10.22 -7.33 6.10
C LYS A 73 9.64 -8.74 5.92
N THR A 74 9.61 -9.51 6.99
CA THR A 74 9.01 -10.86 6.98
C THR A 74 7.55 -10.81 6.56
N ILE A 75 6.76 -9.89 7.14
CA ILE A 75 5.35 -9.73 6.79
C ILE A 75 5.19 -9.21 5.35
N PHE A 76 6.00 -8.23 4.93
CA PHE A 76 5.99 -7.68 3.58
C PHE A 76 6.10 -8.77 2.51
N HIS A 77 7.05 -9.70 2.69
CA HIS A 77 7.24 -10.84 1.77
C HIS A 77 6.14 -11.89 1.84
N ALA A 78 5.27 -11.85 2.85
CA ALA A 78 4.16 -12.79 3.03
C ALA A 78 2.79 -12.25 2.54
N ILE A 79 2.68 -10.95 2.24
CA ILE A 79 1.44 -10.30 1.80
C ILE A 79 1.53 -9.85 0.34
N ASN A 80 0.40 -9.45 -0.24
CA ASN A 80 0.27 -9.09 -1.65
C ASN A 80 0.00 -7.60 -1.89
N GLY A 81 -0.06 -6.80 -0.82
CA GLY A 81 -0.35 -5.38 -0.86
C GLY A 81 -0.54 -4.83 0.54
N PHE A 82 -0.49 -3.51 0.65
CA PHE A 82 -0.48 -2.83 1.93
C PHE A 82 -1.50 -1.69 1.97
N PHE A 83 -2.27 -1.63 3.06
CA PHE A 83 -3.35 -0.67 3.25
C PHE A 83 -3.12 0.20 4.49
N LEU A 84 -3.04 1.50 4.26
CA LEU A 84 -2.92 2.57 5.25
C LEU A 84 -4.30 3.18 5.52
N PRO A 85 -4.94 2.87 6.67
CA PRO A 85 -6.27 3.39 6.97
C PRO A 85 -6.26 4.87 7.36
N GLY A 86 -7.46 5.46 7.38
CA GLY A 86 -7.68 6.75 8.03
C GLY A 86 -7.55 6.65 9.54
N GLY A 87 -7.40 7.80 10.20
CA GLY A 87 -7.07 7.79 11.61
C GLY A 87 -6.77 9.17 12.18
N SER A 88 -6.21 9.18 13.39
CA SER A 88 -5.77 10.41 14.06
C SER A 88 -4.44 10.24 14.79
N ALA A 89 -3.67 9.18 14.50
CA ALA A 89 -2.29 9.08 14.97
C ALA A 89 -1.48 10.28 14.45
N TYR A 90 -0.43 10.67 15.17
CA TYR A 90 0.44 11.74 14.70
C TYR A 90 1.09 11.36 13.37
N ILE A 91 1.09 12.29 12.41
CA ILE A 91 1.67 12.08 11.08
C ILE A 91 3.21 11.98 11.11
N PHE A 92 3.82 12.50 12.17
CA PHE A 92 5.24 12.42 12.49
C PHE A 92 5.41 11.79 13.88
N ASP A 93 6.56 11.16 14.12
CA ASP A 93 6.97 10.65 15.44
C ASP A 93 5.98 9.64 16.07
N SER A 94 5.29 8.84 15.26
CA SER A 94 4.32 7.81 15.71
C SER A 94 4.72 6.39 15.30
N GLY A 95 4.13 5.38 15.94
CA GLY A 95 4.29 3.99 15.50
C GLY A 95 3.74 3.78 14.10
N TYR A 96 2.66 4.49 13.77
CA TYR A 96 2.06 4.55 12.45
C TYR A 96 3.03 5.06 11.37
N GLU A 97 3.67 6.21 11.56
CA GLU A 97 4.61 6.81 10.59
C GLU A 97 5.82 5.89 10.35
N ARG A 98 6.44 5.40 11.43
CA ARG A 98 7.62 4.52 11.34
C ARG A 98 7.32 3.26 10.52
N ALA A 99 6.22 2.58 10.83
CA ALA A 99 5.84 1.36 10.13
C ALA A 99 5.43 1.65 8.67
N ALA A 100 4.65 2.72 8.43
CA ALA A 100 4.24 3.13 7.08
C ALA A 100 5.45 3.42 6.18
N LYS A 101 6.47 4.11 6.71
CA LYS A 101 7.71 4.44 6.01
C LYS A 101 8.48 3.19 5.56
N ILE A 102 8.55 2.16 6.42
CA ILE A 102 9.22 0.90 6.10
C ILE A 102 8.50 0.21 4.93
N PHE A 103 7.18 -0.01 5.03
CA PHE A 103 6.40 -0.64 3.96
C PHE A 103 6.41 0.17 2.66
N TYR A 104 6.37 1.50 2.74
CA TYR A 104 6.45 2.39 1.58
C TYR A 104 7.79 2.22 0.84
N ASN A 105 8.91 2.19 1.57
CA ASN A 105 10.23 2.00 0.96
C ASN A 105 10.38 0.60 0.34
N LEU A 106 9.93 -0.45 1.05
CA LEU A 106 9.92 -1.82 0.54
C LEU A 106 9.07 -1.94 -0.74
N ALA A 107 7.90 -1.28 -0.77
CA ALA A 107 7.05 -1.26 -1.94
C ALA A 107 7.72 -0.56 -3.13
N ILE A 108 8.40 0.58 -2.92
CA ILE A 108 9.17 1.24 -3.99
C ILE A 108 10.26 0.32 -4.51
N GLU A 109 11.03 -0.31 -3.61
CA GLU A 109 12.10 -1.23 -3.99
C GLU A 109 11.57 -2.42 -4.81
N ALA A 110 10.47 -3.04 -4.37
CA ALA A 110 9.84 -4.15 -5.07
C ALA A 110 9.38 -3.72 -6.47
N ASN A 111 8.61 -2.63 -6.58
CA ASN A 111 8.10 -2.15 -7.86
C ASN A 111 9.23 -1.76 -8.83
N ASN A 112 10.31 -1.15 -8.34
CA ASN A 112 11.49 -0.82 -9.17
C ASN A 112 12.20 -2.07 -9.72
N LYS A 113 12.08 -3.22 -9.04
CA LYS A 113 12.60 -4.52 -9.49
C LYS A 113 11.60 -5.30 -10.35
N GLY A 114 10.43 -4.74 -10.63
CA GLY A 114 9.36 -5.40 -11.37
C GLY A 114 8.52 -6.37 -10.53
N ASP A 115 8.68 -6.37 -9.21
CA ASP A 115 7.81 -7.09 -8.27
C ASP A 115 6.66 -6.16 -7.85
N TYR A 116 5.50 -6.35 -8.47
CA TYR A 116 4.37 -5.44 -8.30
C TYR A 116 3.80 -5.52 -6.88
N PHE A 117 3.89 -4.41 -6.14
CA PHE A 117 3.38 -4.32 -4.78
C PHE A 117 2.51 -3.07 -4.60
N PRO A 118 1.18 -3.18 -4.56
CA PRO A 118 0.29 -2.04 -4.43
C PRO A 118 0.24 -1.51 -2.98
N VAL A 119 0.22 -0.18 -2.85
CA VAL A 119 -0.02 0.53 -1.59
C VAL A 119 -1.25 1.42 -1.74
N TRP A 120 -2.18 1.35 -0.78
CA TRP A 120 -3.37 2.19 -0.73
C TRP A 120 -3.41 3.01 0.55
N GLY A 121 -3.72 4.31 0.44
CA GLY A 121 -3.88 5.21 1.58
C GLY A 121 -5.25 5.90 1.61
N THR A 122 -5.92 5.85 2.76
CA THR A 122 -7.21 6.51 2.99
C THR A 122 -7.07 7.57 4.09
N CYS A 123 -7.54 8.80 3.88
CA CYS A 123 -7.49 9.90 4.88
C CYS A 123 -6.07 10.05 5.48
N LEU A 124 -5.84 9.73 6.75
CA LEU A 124 -4.50 9.71 7.37
C LEU A 124 -3.48 8.93 6.54
N GLY A 125 -3.86 7.80 5.95
CA GLY A 125 -2.99 7.05 5.03
C GLY A 125 -2.64 7.81 3.75
N PHE A 126 -3.56 8.60 3.21
CA PHE A 126 -3.28 9.47 2.06
C PHE A 126 -2.34 10.62 2.45
N GLU A 127 -2.58 11.24 3.60
CA GLU A 127 -1.69 12.26 4.18
C GLU A 127 -0.28 11.72 4.38
N GLN A 128 -0.16 10.50 4.92
CA GLN A 128 1.12 9.85 5.19
C GLN A 128 1.89 9.59 3.88
N LEU A 129 1.21 9.10 2.84
CA LEU A 129 1.83 8.92 1.52
C LEU A 129 2.34 10.26 0.96
N ALA A 130 1.52 11.32 1.02
CA ALA A 130 1.93 12.64 0.54
C ALA A 130 3.17 13.17 1.28
N VAL A 131 3.20 13.05 2.61
CA VAL A 131 4.33 13.48 3.45
C VAL A 131 5.58 12.64 3.19
N LEU A 132 5.45 11.31 3.05
CA LEU A 132 6.58 10.42 2.75
C LEU A 132 7.19 10.72 1.38
N THR A 133 6.35 10.92 0.35
CA THR A 133 6.82 11.26 -1.00
C THR A 133 7.46 12.64 -1.05
N ALA A 134 6.82 13.66 -0.44
CA ALA A 134 7.31 15.03 -0.44
C ALA A 134 8.46 15.29 0.54
N GLN A 135 8.72 14.36 1.47
CA GLN A 135 9.71 14.46 2.54
C GLN A 135 9.56 15.75 3.37
N SER A 136 8.34 16.25 3.47
CA SER A 136 8.01 17.52 4.12
C SER A 136 6.52 17.57 4.49
N ASN A 137 6.15 18.47 5.41
CA ASN A 137 4.75 18.69 5.72
C ASN A 137 4.10 19.53 4.61
N VAL A 138 3.27 18.87 3.80
CA VAL A 138 2.51 19.47 2.70
C VAL A 138 1.01 19.59 3.01
N LEU A 139 0.62 19.34 4.27
CA LEU A 139 -0.78 19.36 4.68
C LEU A 139 -1.25 20.79 4.94
N VAL A 140 -2.50 21.06 4.57
CA VAL A 140 -3.18 22.32 4.83
C VAL A 140 -4.49 22.07 5.56
N GLN A 141 -4.83 22.97 6.49
CA GLN A 141 -6.11 22.88 7.18
C GLN A 141 -7.24 23.21 6.22
N THR A 142 -8.28 22.37 6.25
CA THR A 142 -9.49 22.54 5.44
C THR A 142 -10.72 22.31 6.31
N ASN A 143 -11.87 22.85 5.89
CA ASN A 143 -13.14 22.62 6.57
C ASN A 143 -13.89 21.44 5.93
N THR A 144 -13.33 20.23 6.10
CA THR A 144 -13.84 18.99 5.48
C THR A 144 -14.22 17.93 6.51
N THR A 145 -14.45 18.33 7.76
CA THR A 145 -14.93 17.42 8.81
C THR A 145 -16.43 17.20 8.68
N ASN A 146 -16.87 15.93 8.67
CA ASN A 146 -18.29 15.55 8.65
C ASN A 146 -19.10 16.19 7.50
N VAL A 147 -18.54 16.19 6.29
CA VAL A 147 -19.20 16.66 5.08
C VAL A 147 -19.11 15.62 3.97
N SER A 148 -20.15 15.50 3.15
CA SER A 148 -20.14 14.70 1.93
C SER A 148 -19.95 15.62 0.72
N LEU A 149 -18.94 15.33 -0.11
CA LEU A 149 -18.59 16.12 -1.28
C LEU A 149 -18.54 15.24 -2.54
N PRO A 150 -18.88 15.78 -3.72
CA PRO A 150 -18.67 15.08 -4.99
C PRO A 150 -17.18 15.05 -5.37
N LEU A 151 -16.81 14.16 -6.29
CA LEU A 151 -15.49 14.17 -6.92
C LEU A 151 -15.49 15.04 -8.18
N ASN A 152 -14.67 16.09 -8.17
CA ASN A 152 -14.39 16.89 -9.35
C ASN A 152 -13.21 16.27 -10.10
N PHE A 153 -13.49 15.40 -11.07
CA PHE A 153 -12.47 14.78 -11.90
C PHE A 153 -11.67 15.83 -12.68
N THR A 154 -10.35 15.69 -12.71
CA THR A 154 -9.48 16.53 -13.55
C THR A 154 -9.55 16.06 -15.00
N HIS A 155 -9.25 16.93 -15.96
CA HIS A 155 -9.24 16.60 -17.40
C HIS A 155 -8.11 15.64 -17.83
N GLY A 156 -7.46 14.94 -16.89
CA GLY A 156 -6.39 13.98 -17.15
C GLY A 156 -6.92 12.67 -17.73
N LYS A 157 -6.08 11.95 -18.49
CA LYS A 157 -6.41 10.60 -18.96
C LYS A 157 -6.59 9.68 -17.76
N ILE A 158 -7.77 9.07 -17.65
CA ILE A 158 -7.98 7.95 -16.75
C ILE A 158 -7.10 6.81 -17.26
N PHE A 159 -6.09 6.42 -16.48
CA PHE A 159 -5.42 5.15 -16.69
C PHE A 159 -6.38 4.06 -16.24
N VAL A 160 -7.11 3.51 -17.21
CA VAL A 160 -7.83 2.25 -17.04
C VAL A 160 -6.79 1.15 -17.26
N PRO A 161 -6.52 0.28 -16.27
CA PRO A 161 -5.63 -0.87 -16.45
C PRO A 161 -6.19 -1.88 -17.47
#